data_AF-A0A7U9RH29-F1
#
_entry.id   AF-A0A7U9RH29-F1
#
_cell.length_a   1.000
_cell.length_b   1.000
_cell.length_c   1.000
_cell.angle_alpha   90.00
_cell.angle_beta   90.00
_cell.angle_gamma   90.00
#
_symmetry.space_group_name_H-M   'P 1'
#
loop_
_entity.id
_entity.type
_entity.pdbx_description
1 polymer ?
#
loop_
_entity_poly.entity_id
_entity_poly.type
_entity_poly.pdbx_seq_one_letter_code
_entity_poly.pdbx_strand_id
1 'polypeptide(L)'
;MEQIELSGFQMCHLDSDQHSVLREKRVVLGMTQQQVADKAGIILQQYQKFESGERDIMTSSFRTACKVIEALEMDITDFYHGEYTVGEEIYSSAEGLRYQKTGRLTNEDVAGA
;
A
#
# COMPACT_ATOMS: atom_id res chain seq x y z
N MET A 1 -5.13 26.48 15.94
CA MET A 1 -4.40 25.37 15.28
C MET A 1 -4.81 24.12 16.01
N GLU A 2 -5.62 23.28 15.39
CA GLU A 2 -5.95 21.96 15.95
C GLU A 2 -4.65 21.14 15.99
N GLN A 3 -4.32 20.63 17.17
CA GLN A 3 -3.23 19.68 17.32
C GLN A 3 -3.69 18.36 16.70
N ILE A 4 -3.03 17.93 15.64
CA ILE A 4 -3.26 16.61 15.05
C ILE A 4 -2.65 15.58 16.00
N GLU A 5 -3.47 14.73 16.63
CA GLU A 5 -2.98 13.59 17.42
C GLU A 5 -2.42 12.51 16.48
N LEU A 6 -1.10 12.34 16.49
CA LEU A 6 -0.38 11.40 15.62
C LEU A 6 0.07 10.12 16.35
N SER A 7 -0.42 9.86 17.57
CA SER A 7 0.02 8.71 18.38
C SER A 7 -0.29 7.34 17.77
N GLY A 8 -1.16 7.31 16.75
CA GLY A 8 -1.53 6.11 16.00
C GLY A 8 -1.04 6.09 14.55
N PHE A 9 -0.18 7.03 14.11
CA PHE A 9 0.24 7.09 12.71
C PHE A 9 1.76 6.95 12.60
N GLN A 10 2.23 6.17 11.64
CA GLN A 10 3.65 6.08 11.30
C GLN A 10 3.91 6.81 9.98
N MET A 11 4.99 7.58 9.94
CA MET A 11 5.55 8.08 8.69
C MET A 11 6.24 6.90 7.98
N CYS A 12 5.53 6.26 7.05
CA CYS A 12 5.98 5.02 6.39
C CYS A 12 6.64 5.27 5.02
N HIS A 13 6.40 6.43 4.42
CA HIS A 13 6.72 6.73 3.02
C HIS A 13 7.52 8.04 2.91
N LEU A 14 8.64 8.12 3.64
CA LEU A 14 9.47 9.34 3.74
C LEU A 14 10.27 9.61 2.47
N ASP A 15 10.59 8.55 1.73
CA ASP A 15 11.15 8.62 0.39
C ASP A 15 10.00 8.55 -0.62
N SER A 16 10.22 8.94 -1.88
CA SER A 16 9.26 8.89 -3.00
C SER A 16 8.85 7.46 -3.39
N ASP A 17 8.74 6.59 -2.40
CA ASP A 17 8.89 5.17 -2.48
C ASP A 17 7.53 4.53 -2.60
N GLN A 18 6.92 4.77 -3.76
CA GLN A 18 5.56 4.37 -4.09
C GLN A 18 5.30 2.88 -3.84
N HIS A 19 6.32 2.03 -3.91
CA HIS A 19 6.15 0.59 -3.68
C HIS A 19 5.67 0.26 -2.27
N SER A 20 6.10 1.01 -1.26
CA SER A 20 5.69 0.81 0.12
C SER A 20 4.22 1.16 0.33
N VAL A 21 3.72 2.20 -0.36
CA VAL A 21 2.29 2.56 -0.40
C VAL A 21 1.48 1.42 -1.02
N LEU A 22 1.93 0.85 -2.15
CA LEU A 22 1.26 -0.27 -2.81
C LEU A 22 1.13 -1.48 -1.87
N ARG A 23 2.23 -1.84 -1.17
CA ARG A 23 2.24 -2.96 -0.22
C ARG A 23 1.27 -2.72 0.93
N GLU A 24 1.35 -1.56 1.58
CA GLU A 24 0.50 -1.25 2.73
C GLU A 24 -0.98 -1.34 2.35
N LYS A 25 -1.39 -0.65 1.28
CA LYS A 25 -2.77 -0.65 0.82
C LYS A 25 -3.26 -2.06 0.49
N ARG A 26 -2.43 -2.87 -0.17
CA ARG A 26 -2.75 -4.29 -0.42
C ARG A 26 -3.00 -5.07 0.86
N VAL A 27 -2.09 -4.97 1.84
CA VAL A 27 -2.17 -5.72 3.11
C VAL A 27 -3.39 -5.27 3.91
N VAL A 28 -3.69 -3.97 3.91
CA VAL A 28 -4.86 -3.38 4.57
C VAL A 28 -6.16 -3.81 3.91
N LEU A 29 -6.18 -3.97 2.58
CA LEU A 29 -7.30 -4.60 1.87
C LEU A 29 -7.39 -6.12 2.09
N GLY A 30 -6.37 -6.72 2.71
CA GLY A 30 -6.33 -8.16 2.95
C GLY A 30 -6.19 -8.97 1.66
N MET A 31 -5.52 -8.42 0.64
CA MET A 31 -5.32 -9.07 -0.65
C MET A 31 -3.92 -9.67 -0.78
N THR A 32 -3.81 -10.83 -1.43
CA THR A 32 -2.52 -11.36 -1.89
C THR A 32 -2.02 -10.59 -3.12
N GLN A 33 -0.73 -10.67 -3.42
CA GLN A 33 -0.17 -10.07 -4.65
C GLN A 33 -0.87 -10.60 -5.92
N GLN A 34 -1.25 -11.89 -5.93
CA GLN A 34 -1.98 -12.49 -7.04
C GLN A 34 -3.37 -11.87 -7.20
N GLN A 35 -4.11 -11.69 -6.10
CA GLN A 35 -5.44 -11.09 -6.14
C GLN A 35 -5.42 -9.65 -6.67
N VAL A 36 -4.39 -8.86 -6.33
CA VAL A 36 -4.25 -7.50 -6.88
C VAL A 36 -3.90 -7.54 -8.38
N ALA A 37 -2.98 -8.43 -8.78
CA ALA A 37 -2.63 -8.60 -10.19
C ALA A 37 -3.85 -9.01 -11.04
N ASP A 38 -4.67 -9.94 -10.53
CA ASP A 38 -5.90 -10.39 -11.18
C ASP A 38 -6.92 -9.25 -11.27
N LYS A 39 -7.14 -8.50 -10.18
CA LYS A 39 -8.05 -7.33 -10.14
C LYS A 39 -7.61 -6.23 -11.12
N ALA A 40 -6.32 -5.97 -11.23
CA ALA A 40 -5.75 -4.99 -12.18
C ALA A 40 -5.70 -5.53 -13.64
N GLY A 41 -5.87 -6.84 -13.83
CA GLY A 41 -5.68 -7.51 -15.11
C GLY A 41 -4.26 -7.30 -15.66
N ILE A 42 -3.25 -7.54 -14.81
CA ILE A 42 -1.83 -7.56 -15.16
C ILE A 42 -1.19 -8.88 -14.70
N ILE A 43 0.01 -9.19 -15.18
CA ILE A 43 0.72 -10.42 -14.79
C ILE A 43 1.28 -10.25 -13.36
N LEU A 44 1.19 -11.30 -12.54
CA LEU A 44 1.70 -11.29 -11.15
C LEU A 44 3.14 -10.75 -11.05
N GLN A 45 4.06 -11.25 -11.87
CA GLN A 45 5.46 -10.80 -11.87
C GLN A 45 5.59 -9.29 -12.09
N GLN A 46 4.69 -8.69 -12.87
CA GLN A 46 4.71 -7.25 -13.10
C GLN A 46 4.29 -6.49 -11.84
N TYR A 47 3.24 -6.95 -11.15
CA TYR A 47 2.84 -6.38 -9.87
C TYR A 47 3.93 -6.54 -8.80
N GLN A 48 4.54 -7.72 -8.71
CA GLN A 48 5.64 -8.01 -7.79
C GLN A 48 6.82 -7.06 -7.95
N LYS A 49 7.17 -6.70 -9.19
CA LYS A 49 8.24 -5.72 -9.47
C LYS A 49 7.89 -4.32 -9.01
N PHE A 50 6.61 -3.94 -9.04
CA PHE A 50 6.17 -2.66 -8.50
C PHE A 50 6.24 -2.66 -6.97
N GLU A 51 5.76 -3.72 -6.32
CA GLU A 51 5.72 -3.80 -4.86
C GLU A 51 7.11 -4.02 -4.22
N SER A 52 8.06 -4.64 -4.95
CA SER A 52 9.44 -4.80 -4.49
C SER A 52 10.34 -3.58 -4.73
N GLY A 53 9.85 -2.58 -5.47
CA GLY A 53 10.65 -1.44 -5.92
C GLY A 53 11.63 -1.76 -7.07
N GLU A 54 11.66 -2.99 -7.61
CA GLU A 54 12.47 -3.31 -8.80
C GLU A 54 12.07 -2.45 -10.00
N ARG A 55 10.79 -2.06 -10.07
CA ARG A 55 10.24 -1.13 -11.06
C ARG A 55 9.41 -0.06 -10.38
N ASP A 56 9.67 1.18 -10.73
CA ASP A 56 8.82 2.29 -10.33
C ASP A 56 7.53 2.30 -11.16
N ILE A 57 6.38 2.22 -10.47
CA ILE A 57 5.05 2.32 -11.08
C ILE A 57 4.83 3.64 -11.82
N MET A 58 5.48 4.73 -11.38
CA MET A 58 5.41 6.06 -12.01
C MET A 58 6.06 6.07 -13.41
N THR A 59 6.98 5.14 -13.67
CA THR A 59 7.64 4.98 -14.98
C THR A 59 6.93 3.95 -15.88
N SER A 60 5.87 3.32 -15.39
CA SER A 60 5.08 2.36 -16.16
C SER A 60 4.14 3.06 -17.15
N SER A 61 3.47 2.30 -18.02
CA SER A 61 2.45 2.90 -18.88
C SER A 61 1.32 3.47 -18.02
N PHE A 62 0.78 4.65 -18.39
CA PHE A 62 -0.33 5.28 -17.69
C PHE A 62 -1.48 4.29 -17.41
N ARG A 63 -1.84 3.48 -18.42
CA ARG A 63 -2.87 2.44 -18.29
C ARG A 63 -2.54 1.40 -17.20
N THR A 64 -1.28 0.98 -17.10
CA THR A 64 -0.83 0.04 -16.06
C THR A 64 -0.92 0.66 -14.69
N ALA A 65 -0.42 1.89 -14.53
CA ALA A 65 -0.47 2.61 -13.26
C ALA A 65 -1.92 2.76 -12.78
N CYS A 66 -2.83 3.27 -13.63
CA CYS A 66 -4.24 3.42 -13.28
C CYS A 66 -4.87 2.09 -12.84
N LYS A 67 -4.66 1.00 -13.59
CA LYS A 67 -5.20 -0.32 -13.25
C LYS A 67 -4.77 -0.82 -11.87
N VAL A 68 -3.49 -0.62 -11.53
CA VAL A 68 -2.95 -1.06 -10.23
C VAL A 68 -3.47 -0.18 -9.09
N ILE A 69 -3.49 1.13 -9.28
CA ILE A 69 -3.99 2.10 -8.29
C ILE A 69 -5.49 1.87 -8.02
N GLU A 70 -6.29 1.69 -9.08
CA GLU A 70 -7.72 1.35 -8.98
C GLU A 70 -7.95 0.00 -8.27
N ALA A 71 -7.13 -1.02 -8.57
CA ALA A 71 -7.24 -2.31 -7.90
C ALA A 71 -6.99 -2.23 -6.39
N LEU A 72 -6.15 -1.28 -5.97
CA LEU A 72 -5.83 -0.97 -4.57
C LEU A 72 -6.78 0.05 -3.93
N GLU A 73 -7.88 0.41 -4.59
CA GLU A 73 -8.91 1.31 -4.07
C GLU A 73 -8.35 2.68 -3.65
N MET A 74 -7.33 3.14 -4.38
CA MET A 74 -6.71 4.45 -4.21
C MET A 74 -7.19 5.42 -5.29
N ASP A 75 -7.11 6.72 -4.99
CA ASP A 75 -7.28 7.77 -5.97
C ASP A 75 -5.96 8.05 -6.70
N ILE A 76 -6.03 8.18 -8.02
CA ILE A 76 -4.85 8.36 -8.89
C ILE A 76 -4.22 9.75 -8.70
N THR A 77 -5.04 10.76 -8.45
CA THR A 77 -4.59 12.15 -8.24
C THR A 77 -3.88 12.25 -6.91
N ASP A 78 -4.47 11.70 -5.85
CA ASP A 78 -3.88 11.64 -4.51
C ASP A 78 -2.55 10.85 -4.52
N PHE A 79 -2.51 9.72 -5.23
CA PHE A 79 -1.29 8.93 -5.40
C PHE A 79 -0.19 9.69 -6.12
N TYR A 80 -0.54 10.39 -7.21
CA TYR A 80 0.40 11.20 -7.97
C TYR A 80 0.98 12.37 -7.15
N HIS A 81 0.17 12.95 -6.26
CA HIS A 81 0.58 14.06 -5.40
C HIS A 81 1.24 13.64 -4.08
N GLY A 82 1.27 12.34 -3.76
CA GLY A 82 1.90 11.83 -2.54
C GLY A 82 1.04 11.99 -1.28
N GLU A 83 -0.29 12.06 -1.44
CA GLU A 83 -1.23 12.20 -0.31
C GLU A 83 -1.33 10.91 0.53
N TYR A 84 -0.69 9.81 0.09
CA TYR A 84 -0.54 8.57 0.85
C TYR A 84 0.79 8.49 1.62
N THR A 85 1.43 9.62 1.92
CA THR A 85 2.69 9.65 2.68
C THR A 85 2.52 9.24 4.15
N VAL A 86 1.35 9.54 4.70
CA VAL A 86 0.91 9.07 6.01
C VAL A 86 0.22 7.72 5.82
N GLY A 87 0.75 6.70 6.47
CA GLY A 87 0.18 5.35 6.40
C GLY A 87 -1.14 5.20 7.16
N GLU A 88 -1.72 4.01 7.10
CA GLU A 88 -2.92 3.67 7.86
C GLU A 88 -2.69 3.72 9.39
N GLU A 89 -3.75 3.97 10.14
CA GLU A 89 -3.68 4.06 11.61
C GLU A 89 -3.27 2.71 12.22
N ILE A 90 -2.34 2.73 13.17
CA ILE A 90 -1.75 1.60 13.86
C ILE A 90 -1.90 1.70 15.38
N TYR A 91 -1.76 0.57 16.06
CA TYR A 91 -1.65 0.47 17.52
C TYR A 91 -0.58 -0.53 17.94
N SER A 92 -0.06 -0.37 19.16
CA SER A 92 0.94 -1.27 19.74
C SER A 92 0.27 -2.46 20.41
N SER A 93 0.77 -3.67 20.14
CA SER A 93 0.37 -4.93 20.78
C SER A 93 1.58 -5.70 21.29
N ALA A 94 1.37 -6.74 22.11
CA ALA A 94 2.46 -7.57 22.64
C ALA A 94 3.30 -8.26 21.55
N GLU A 95 2.73 -8.45 20.36
CA GLU A 95 3.34 -9.15 19.21
C GLU A 95 3.94 -8.18 18.18
N GLY A 96 3.71 -6.86 18.34
CA GLY A 96 4.19 -5.83 17.42
C GLY A 96 3.14 -4.78 17.08
N LEU A 97 3.44 -3.96 16.08
CA LEU A 97 2.53 -2.94 15.54
C LEU A 97 1.45 -3.58 14.68
N ARG A 98 0.21 -3.15 14.86
CA ARG A 98 -0.96 -3.66 14.14
C ARG A 98 -1.76 -2.55 13.49
N TYR A 99 -2.31 -2.78 12.30
CA TYR A 99 -3.25 -1.87 11.67
C TYR A 99 -4.56 -1.83 12.46
N GLN A 100 -5.10 -0.65 12.78
CA GLN A 100 -6.39 -0.53 13.46
C GLN A 100 -7.53 -1.12 12.62
N LYS A 101 -7.52 -0.89 11.31
CA LYS A 101 -8.58 -1.32 10.40
C LYS A 101 -8.74 -2.84 10.29
N THR A 102 -7.64 -3.59 10.36
CA THR A 102 -7.64 -5.05 10.11
C THR A 102 -7.21 -5.87 11.32
N GLY A 103 -6.57 -5.25 12.30
CA GLY A 103 -5.88 -5.93 13.39
C GLY A 103 -4.63 -6.69 12.96
N ARG A 104 -4.25 -6.77 11.67
CA ARG A 104 -3.05 -7.51 11.21
C ARG A 104 -1.77 -6.84 11.66
N LEU A 105 -0.71 -7.62 11.85
CA LEU A 105 0.62 -7.07 12.10
C LEU A 105 1.15 -6.35 10.85
N THR A 106 1.86 -5.23 11.02
CA THR A 106 2.38 -4.44 9.89
C THR A 106 3.48 -5.18 9.10
N ASN A 107 4.18 -6.09 9.77
CA ASN A 107 5.23 -6.94 9.19
C ASN A 107 4.70 -8.27 8.63
N GLU A 108 3.43 -8.60 8.85
CA GLU A 108 2.79 -9.80 8.32
C GLU A 108 2.31 -9.55 6.88
N ASP A 109 2.39 -10.58 6.04
CA ASP A 109 1.81 -10.55 4.70
C ASP A 109 0.48 -11.31 4.68
N VAL A 110 -0.35 -11.04 3.68
CA VAL A 110 -1.63 -11.72 3.50
C VAL A 110 -1.36 -13.16 3.03
N ALA A 111 -1.58 -14.13 3.93
CA ALA A 111 -1.52 -15.54 3.58
C ALA A 111 -2.57 -15.90 2.51
N GLY A 112 -2.16 -16.64 1.49
CA GLY A 112 -3.08 -17.21 0.50
C GLY A 112 -3.90 -18.35 1.12
N ALA A 113 -5.20 -18.36 0.86
CA ALA A 113 -6.07 -19.51 1.06
C ALA A 113 -6.01 -20.45 -0.16
#